data_AF-A0A4R7S6Z6-F1
#
_entry.id   AF-A0A4R7S6Z6-F1
#
_cell.length_a   1.000
_cell.length_b   1.000
_cell.length_c   1.000
_cell.angle_alpha   90.00
_cell.angle_beta   90.00
_cell.angle_gamma   90.00
#
_symmetry.space_group_name_H-M   'P 1'
#
loop_
_entity.id
_entity.type
_entity.pdbx_description
1 polymer ?
#
loop_
_entity_poly.entity_id
_entity_poly.type
_entity_poly.pdbx_seq_one_letter_code
_entity_poly.pdbx_strand_id
1 'polypeptide(L)'
;MKLPRLISDHGKLARQRTSRSRSGFSMTEMVISIAILGVLAGIMMMSLGGSLSASKETLAVTRVEKLNSALHQWSMSYPEMYFPVNDGGVTDELIVLRDLQYRNPNEKKATTGSPYMPPQYNPKDSSSDEDFRIRWNGRSFELLRPGQAGNGLLMVFDGSDMTEPVKFDEDYKPGSF
;
A
#
# COMPACT_ATOMS: atom_id res chain seq x y z
N MET A 1 -15.75 59.44 -72.04
CA MET A 1 -15.31 60.29 -70.91
C MET A 1 -16.45 60.37 -69.90
N LYS A 2 -16.13 60.30 -68.60
CA LYS A 2 -17.01 60.19 -67.41
C LYS A 2 -17.59 58.79 -67.07
N LEU A 3 -16.84 58.05 -66.26
CA LEU A 3 -17.39 57.16 -65.23
C LEU A 3 -17.72 58.00 -63.99
N PRO A 4 -18.93 57.92 -63.41
CA PRO A 4 -19.21 58.46 -62.09
C PRO A 4 -18.91 57.43 -60.98
N ARG A 5 -18.32 57.97 -59.91
CA ARG A 5 -17.87 57.32 -58.68
C ARG A 5 -19.02 57.00 -57.71
N LEU A 6 -18.77 55.94 -56.93
CA LEU A 6 -19.09 55.72 -55.51
C LEU A 6 -20.55 55.59 -55.09
N ILE A 7 -20.90 54.40 -54.59
CA ILE A 7 -21.77 54.26 -53.41
C ILE A 7 -21.08 53.30 -52.43
N SER A 8 -20.73 53.87 -51.28
CA SER A 8 -20.27 53.19 -50.07
C SER A 8 -21.43 52.43 -49.46
N ASP A 9 -21.27 51.13 -49.21
CA ASP A 9 -22.20 50.42 -48.34
C ASP A 9 -21.45 49.94 -47.09
N HIS A 10 -21.73 50.65 -46.00
CA HIS A 10 -21.20 50.39 -44.67
C HIS A 10 -21.85 49.13 -44.11
N GLY A 11 -21.21 47.98 -44.35
CA GLY A 11 -21.49 46.74 -43.63
C GLY A 11 -21.20 46.92 -42.14
N LYS A 12 -22.19 47.39 -41.38
CA LYS A 12 -22.18 47.33 -39.91
C LYS A 12 -22.29 45.86 -39.52
N LEU A 13 -21.15 45.19 -39.34
CA LEU A 13 -21.08 43.91 -38.64
C LEU A 13 -21.45 44.17 -37.18
N ALA A 14 -22.74 44.02 -36.88
CA ALA A 14 -23.26 43.97 -35.53
C ALA A 14 -22.61 42.78 -34.82
N ARG A 15 -21.55 43.06 -34.07
CA ARG A 15 -20.93 42.12 -33.14
C ARG A 15 -21.98 41.73 -32.11
N GLN A 16 -22.65 40.60 -32.31
CA GLN A 16 -23.47 39.95 -31.29
C GLN A 16 -22.57 39.63 -30.10
N ARG A 17 -22.56 40.53 -29.12
CA ARG A 17 -22.08 40.21 -27.77
C ARG A 17 -23.08 39.23 -27.20
N THR A 18 -22.73 37.95 -27.20
CA THR A 18 -23.39 36.93 -26.39
C THR A 18 -23.25 37.36 -24.93
N SER A 19 -24.26 38.00 -24.36
CA SER A 19 -24.31 38.18 -22.92
C SER A 19 -24.48 36.79 -22.31
N ARG A 20 -23.42 36.29 -21.68
CA ARG A 20 -23.58 35.20 -20.71
C ARG A 20 -24.47 35.77 -19.60
N SER A 21 -25.74 35.36 -19.55
CA SER A 21 -26.57 35.64 -18.39
C SER A 21 -25.86 35.01 -17.19
N ARG A 22 -25.49 35.84 -16.22
CA ARG A 22 -25.16 35.36 -14.88
C ARG A 22 -26.48 35.02 -14.21
N SER A 23 -27.00 33.81 -14.40
CA SER A 23 -28.08 33.31 -13.57
C SER A 23 -27.50 32.93 -12.21
N GLY A 24 -27.96 33.58 -11.15
CA GLY A 24 -27.70 33.12 -9.79
C GLY A 24 -28.45 31.81 -9.52
N PHE A 25 -27.90 30.98 -8.63
CA PHE A 25 -28.55 29.74 -8.21
C PHE A 25 -29.82 30.07 -7.42
N SER A 26 -30.94 29.42 -7.76
CA SER A 26 -32.17 29.53 -6.98
C SER A 26 -32.00 28.88 -5.60
N MET A 27 -32.67 29.41 -4.58
CA MET A 27 -32.74 28.78 -3.25
C MET A 27 -33.21 27.32 -3.33
N THR A 28 -34.17 27.03 -4.20
CA THR A 28 -34.68 25.66 -4.41
C THR A 28 -33.61 24.74 -5.01
N GLU A 29 -32.78 25.25 -5.90
CA GLU A 29 -31.74 24.50 -6.59
C GLU A 29 -30.58 24.16 -5.65
N MET A 30 -30.26 25.07 -4.71
CA MET A 30 -29.34 24.81 -3.62
C MET A 30 -29.86 23.72 -2.67
N VAL A 31 -31.15 23.78 -2.29
CA VAL A 31 -31.77 22.78 -1.39
C VAL A 31 -31.80 21.39 -2.05
N ILE A 32 -32.19 21.30 -3.31
CA ILE A 32 -32.19 20.04 -4.07
C ILE A 32 -30.76 19.49 -4.18
N SER A 33 -29.77 20.34 -4.46
CA SER A 33 -28.37 19.92 -4.57
C SER A 33 -27.84 19.35 -3.26
N ILE A 34 -28.10 20.00 -2.12
CA ILE A 34 -27.67 19.51 -0.80
C ILE A 34 -28.38 18.20 -0.46
N ALA A 35 -29.67 18.07 -0.79
CA ALA A 35 -30.42 16.83 -0.59
C ALA A 35 -29.82 15.66 -1.39
N ILE A 36 -29.49 15.87 -2.67
CA ILE A 36 -28.86 14.86 -3.53
C ILE A 36 -27.47 14.50 -3.00
N LEU A 37 -26.66 15.49 -2.61
CA LEU A 37 -25.33 15.25 -2.04
C LEU A 37 -25.40 14.44 -0.74
N GLY A 38 -26.37 14.70 0.12
CA GLY A 38 -26.60 13.93 1.35
C GLY A 38 -26.92 12.46 1.08
N VAL A 39 -27.82 12.20 0.11
CA VAL A 39 -28.17 10.82 -0.30
C VAL A 39 -26.96 10.11 -0.89
N LEU A 40 -26.21 10.76 -1.79
CA LEU A 40 -25.01 10.18 -2.41
C LEU A 40 -23.92 9.88 -1.38
N ALA A 41 -23.68 10.80 -0.42
CA ALA A 41 -22.70 10.59 0.65
C ALA A 41 -23.07 9.39 1.53
N GLY A 42 -24.35 9.21 1.84
CA GLY A 42 -24.83 8.04 2.60
C GLY A 42 -24.55 6.71 1.88
N ILE A 43 -24.87 6.63 0.59
CA ILE A 43 -24.63 5.42 -0.22
C ILE A 43 -23.12 5.12 -0.32
N MET A 44 -22.29 6.16 -0.48
CA MET A 44 -20.83 6.00 -0.58
C MET A 44 -20.22 5.41 0.68
N MET A 45 -20.65 5.84 1.88
CA MET A 45 -20.12 5.31 3.14
C MET A 45 -20.38 3.81 3.30
N MET A 46 -21.58 3.33 2.93
CA MET A 46 -21.92 1.90 3.01
C MET A 46 -21.05 1.05 2.06
N SER A 47 -20.73 1.58 0.87
CA SER A 47 -19.91 0.90 -0.13
C SER A 47 -18.43 0.78 0.29
N LEU A 48 -17.87 1.83 0.89
CA LEU A 48 -16.44 1.88 1.24
C LEU A 48 -16.02 0.83 2.27
N GLY A 49 -16.87 0.52 3.26
CA GLY A 49 -16.55 -0.41 4.35
C GLY A 49 -16.15 -1.81 3.86
N GLY A 50 -16.90 -2.39 2.93
CA GLY A 50 -16.59 -3.71 2.36
C GLY A 50 -15.33 -3.69 1.50
N SER A 51 -15.14 -2.65 0.69
CA SER A 51 -13.98 -2.52 -0.19
C SER A 51 -12.65 -2.38 0.58
N LEU A 52 -12.67 -1.69 1.72
CA LEU A 52 -11.48 -1.48 2.54
C LEU A 52 -11.02 -2.79 3.19
N SER A 53 -11.96 -3.59 3.71
CA SER A 53 -11.63 -4.89 4.32
C SER A 53 -11.02 -5.85 3.29
N ALA A 54 -11.61 -5.95 2.10
CA ALA A 54 -11.08 -6.77 1.01
C ALA A 54 -9.69 -6.29 0.53
N SER A 55 -9.48 -4.96 0.48
CA SER A 55 -8.19 -4.37 0.14
C SER A 55 -7.13 -4.71 1.18
N LYS A 56 -7.49 -4.64 2.47
CA LYS A 56 -6.62 -5.04 3.58
C LYS A 56 -6.20 -6.51 3.47
N GLU A 57 -7.13 -7.41 3.20
CA GLU A 57 -6.79 -8.82 3.00
C GLU A 57 -5.85 -9.02 1.81
N THR A 58 -6.12 -8.36 0.67
CA THR A 58 -5.27 -8.45 -0.51
C THR A 58 -3.83 -7.99 -0.24
N LEU A 59 -3.68 -6.88 0.51
CA LEU A 59 -2.37 -6.38 0.93
C LEU A 59 -1.67 -7.34 1.89
N ALA A 60 -2.41 -7.96 2.81
CA ALA A 60 -1.89 -8.96 3.74
C ALA A 60 -1.33 -10.18 3.00
N VAL A 61 -2.11 -10.72 2.05
CA VAL A 61 -1.70 -11.85 1.20
C VAL A 61 -0.46 -11.47 0.39
N THR A 62 -0.46 -10.32 -0.26
CA THR A 62 0.68 -9.82 -1.03
C THR A 62 1.94 -9.70 -0.16
N ARG A 63 1.80 -9.30 1.12
CA ARG A 63 2.94 -9.20 2.03
C ARG A 63 3.52 -10.58 2.35
N VAL A 64 2.68 -11.56 2.62
CA VAL A 64 3.11 -12.95 2.85
C VAL A 64 3.77 -13.54 1.60
N GLU A 65 3.20 -13.28 0.42
CA GLU A 65 3.81 -13.71 -0.86
C GLU A 65 5.18 -13.09 -1.09
N LYS A 66 5.38 -11.81 -0.72
CA LYS A 66 6.69 -11.16 -0.79
C LYS A 66 7.70 -11.80 0.15
N LEU A 67 7.30 -12.08 1.39
CA LEU A 67 8.14 -12.77 2.37
C LEU A 67 8.52 -14.18 1.88
N ASN A 68 7.55 -14.94 1.38
CA ASN A 68 7.81 -16.28 0.84
C ASN A 68 8.66 -16.23 -0.44
N SER A 69 8.48 -15.22 -1.29
CA SER A 69 9.34 -14.99 -2.45
C SER A 69 10.79 -14.69 -2.03
N ALA A 70 10.97 -13.92 -0.95
CA ALA A 70 12.29 -13.66 -0.38
C ALA A 70 12.95 -14.93 0.18
N LEU A 71 12.19 -15.82 0.85
CA LEU A 71 12.67 -17.15 1.26
C LEU A 71 13.11 -18.00 0.07
N HIS A 72 12.35 -17.98 -1.02
CA HIS A 72 12.75 -18.69 -2.24
C HIS A 72 14.05 -18.12 -2.82
N GLN A 73 14.22 -16.80 -2.87
CA GLN A 73 15.47 -16.18 -3.31
C GLN A 73 16.65 -16.54 -2.39
N TRP A 74 16.41 -16.57 -1.07
CA TRP A 74 17.39 -17.03 -0.09
C TRP A 74 17.85 -18.46 -0.38
N SER A 75 16.91 -19.38 -0.62
CA SER A 75 17.18 -20.79 -0.89
C SER A 75 17.97 -21.06 -2.17
N MET A 76 18.11 -20.06 -3.06
CA MET A 76 18.97 -20.18 -4.25
C MET A 76 20.46 -20.09 -3.91
N SER A 77 20.80 -19.45 -2.80
CA SER A 77 22.20 -19.17 -2.41
C SER A 77 22.62 -19.85 -1.12
N TYR A 78 21.65 -20.22 -0.29
CA TYR A 78 21.84 -20.84 1.01
C TYR A 78 20.96 -22.08 1.15
N PRO A 79 21.26 -22.98 2.10
CA PRO A 79 20.32 -24.04 2.49
C PRO A 79 18.95 -23.46 2.86
N GLU A 80 17.91 -24.27 2.66
CA GLU A 80 16.55 -23.92 3.04
C GLU A 80 16.49 -23.57 4.54
N MET A 81 15.85 -22.44 4.85
CA MET A 81 15.63 -22.04 6.24
C MET A 81 14.65 -22.99 6.89
N TYR A 82 15.08 -23.60 7.99
CA TYR A 82 14.24 -24.39 8.86
C TYR A 82 14.42 -23.88 10.29
N PHE A 83 13.34 -23.36 10.87
CA PHE A 83 13.31 -22.92 12.25
C PHE A 83 12.14 -23.57 12.95
N PRO A 84 12.32 -24.17 14.14
CA PRO A 84 11.20 -24.75 14.87
C PRO A 84 10.20 -23.64 15.21
N VAL A 85 8.92 -23.94 15.01
CA VAL A 85 7.82 -23.02 15.33
C VAL A 85 7.83 -22.71 16.82
N ASN A 86 7.74 -21.43 17.16
CA ASN A 86 7.53 -20.99 18.53
C ASN A 86 6.13 -20.38 18.70
N ASP A 87 5.14 -21.23 18.94
CA ASP A 87 3.74 -20.81 19.14
C ASP A 87 3.57 -19.83 20.32
N GLY A 88 4.54 -19.77 21.25
CA GLY A 88 4.50 -18.90 22.42
C GLY A 88 5.00 -17.47 22.20
N GLY A 89 5.53 -17.14 21.02
CA GLY A 89 6.12 -15.82 20.75
C GLY A 89 6.16 -15.46 19.28
N VAL A 90 7.01 -14.48 18.95
CA VAL A 90 7.25 -14.00 17.57
C VAL A 90 8.74 -14.06 17.22
N THR A 91 9.51 -14.83 18.00
CA THR A 91 10.97 -14.82 17.95
C THR A 91 11.49 -15.49 16.68
N ASP A 92 10.87 -16.60 16.28
CA ASP A 92 11.16 -17.33 15.05
C ASP A 92 10.84 -16.49 13.81
N GLU A 93 9.68 -15.83 13.74
CA GLU A 93 9.36 -14.92 12.64
C GLU A 93 10.39 -13.79 12.53
N LEU A 94 10.78 -13.21 13.67
CA LEU A 94 11.76 -12.12 13.69
C LEU A 94 13.13 -12.62 13.25
N ILE A 95 13.62 -13.77 13.74
CA ILE A 95 14.93 -14.32 13.33
C ILE A 95 14.95 -14.57 11.82
N VAL A 96 13.92 -15.22 11.27
CA VAL A 96 13.80 -15.46 9.82
C VAL A 96 13.80 -14.14 9.06
N LEU A 97 13.03 -13.14 9.53
CA LEU A 97 12.99 -11.82 8.91
C LEU A 97 14.36 -11.12 8.95
N ARG A 98 15.09 -11.21 10.06
CA ARG A 98 16.43 -10.62 10.19
C ARG A 98 17.43 -11.27 9.23
N ASP A 99 17.38 -12.58 9.07
CA ASP A 99 18.21 -13.27 8.09
C ASP A 99 17.90 -12.83 6.65
N LEU A 100 16.63 -12.67 6.31
CA LEU A 100 16.22 -12.18 4.99
C LEU A 100 16.64 -10.72 4.72
N GLN A 101 16.77 -9.91 5.77
CA GLN A 101 17.19 -8.51 5.69
C GLN A 101 18.69 -8.33 5.72
N TYR A 102 19.44 -9.35 6.12
CA TYR A 102 20.88 -9.25 6.24
C TYR A 102 21.55 -9.17 4.86
N ARG A 103 22.49 -8.23 4.73
CA ARG A 103 23.45 -8.16 3.64
C ARG A 103 24.84 -7.97 4.23
N ASN A 104 25.78 -8.80 3.78
CA ASN A 104 27.16 -8.68 4.24
C ASN A 104 27.74 -7.29 3.84
N PRO A 105 28.34 -6.54 4.77
CA PRO A 105 28.94 -5.24 4.46
C PRO A 105 30.13 -5.35 3.49
N ASN A 106 30.80 -6.50 3.44
CA ASN A 106 31.82 -6.77 2.44
C ASN A 106 31.16 -7.25 1.15
N GLU A 107 31.17 -6.40 0.12
CA GLU A 107 30.56 -6.69 -1.18
C GLU A 107 31.04 -8.00 -1.82
N LYS A 108 32.29 -8.41 -1.57
CA LYS A 108 32.84 -9.67 -2.11
C LYS A 108 32.24 -10.91 -1.46
N LYS A 109 31.71 -10.78 -0.25
CA LYS A 109 31.02 -11.83 0.50
C LYS A 109 29.50 -11.65 0.48
N ALA A 110 29.01 -10.55 -0.09
CA ALA A 110 27.59 -10.29 -0.20
C ALA A 110 26.99 -11.20 -1.27
N THR A 111 25.98 -11.97 -0.86
CA THR A 111 25.25 -12.83 -1.78
C THR A 111 24.46 -11.98 -2.76
N THR A 112 24.48 -12.38 -4.04
CA THR A 112 23.73 -11.67 -5.09
C THR A 112 22.24 -11.67 -4.77
N GLY A 113 21.60 -10.50 -4.80
CA GLY A 113 20.19 -10.35 -4.47
C GLY A 113 19.89 -10.06 -2.99
N SER A 114 20.88 -10.21 -2.08
CA SER A 114 20.71 -9.73 -0.69
C SER A 114 20.71 -8.19 -0.63
N PRO A 115 19.98 -7.54 0.29
CA PRO A 115 18.99 -8.15 1.18
C PRO A 115 17.71 -8.52 0.41
N TYR A 116 17.08 -9.64 0.76
CA TYR A 116 15.90 -10.16 0.07
C TYR A 116 14.61 -9.49 0.56
N MET A 117 14.65 -8.92 1.76
CA MET A 117 13.60 -8.06 2.31
C MET A 117 14.15 -6.65 2.59
N PRO A 118 13.33 -5.59 2.49
CA PRO A 118 13.75 -4.24 2.85
C PRO A 118 14.22 -4.18 4.31
N PRO A 119 15.41 -3.64 4.61
CA PRO A 119 15.94 -3.58 5.98
C PRO A 119 15.17 -2.62 6.88
N GLN A 120 14.34 -1.74 6.29
CA GLN A 120 13.43 -0.84 7.01
C GLN A 120 12.20 -1.55 7.57
N TYR A 121 11.86 -2.74 7.06
CA TYR A 121 10.63 -3.43 7.45
C TYR A 121 10.76 -4.02 8.85
N ASN A 122 10.17 -3.36 9.83
CA ASN A 122 10.26 -3.67 11.24
C ASN A 122 8.84 -3.77 11.82
N PRO A 123 8.11 -4.86 11.51
CA PRO A 123 6.80 -5.09 12.07
C PRO A 123 6.89 -5.27 13.59
N LYS A 124 5.86 -4.83 14.29
CA LYS A 124 5.66 -5.14 15.71
C LYS A 124 5.08 -6.55 15.86
N ASP A 125 5.13 -7.11 17.05
CA ASP A 125 4.37 -8.30 17.41
C ASP A 125 2.91 -7.95 17.69
N SER A 126 2.00 -8.89 17.42
CA SER A 126 0.63 -8.84 17.92
C SER A 126 0.17 -10.26 18.28
N SER A 127 -0.64 -10.33 19.33
CA SER A 127 -1.39 -11.52 19.77
C SER A 127 -2.92 -11.29 19.74
N SER A 128 -3.36 -10.09 19.35
CA SER A 128 -4.77 -9.73 19.26
C SER A 128 -5.41 -10.47 18.10
N ASP A 129 -6.53 -11.14 18.30
CA ASP A 129 -7.24 -11.86 17.23
C ASP A 129 -7.95 -10.94 16.23
N GLU A 130 -8.07 -9.64 16.49
CA GLU A 130 -8.67 -8.65 15.59
C GLU A 130 -7.76 -8.23 14.43
N ASP A 131 -6.45 -8.47 14.56
CA ASP A 131 -5.45 -8.01 13.60
C ASP A 131 -5.24 -9.00 12.44
N PHE A 132 -4.58 -8.53 11.38
CA PHE A 132 -3.88 -9.41 10.45
C PHE A 132 -2.48 -9.67 11.01
N ARG A 133 -2.11 -10.95 11.16
CA ARG A 133 -0.80 -11.36 11.67
C ARG A 133 -0.13 -12.28 10.67
N ILE A 134 1.19 -12.21 10.60
CA ILE A 134 2.01 -13.09 9.76
C ILE A 134 2.79 -14.01 10.70
N ARG A 135 2.56 -15.32 10.59
CA ARG A 135 3.17 -16.34 11.44
C ARG A 135 4.16 -17.18 10.66
N TRP A 136 5.19 -17.68 11.33
CA TRP A 136 6.11 -18.69 10.80
C TRP A 136 5.59 -20.10 11.11
N ASN A 137 5.50 -20.97 10.10
CA ASN A 137 4.99 -22.34 10.28
C ASN A 137 6.09 -23.41 10.25
N GLY A 138 7.35 -23.00 10.39
CA GLY A 138 8.50 -23.91 10.37
C GLY A 138 9.30 -23.87 9.07
N ARG A 139 8.65 -23.43 7.98
CA ARG A 139 9.24 -23.42 6.63
C ARG A 139 8.86 -22.20 5.79
N SER A 140 7.71 -21.60 6.08
CA SER A 140 7.14 -20.50 5.31
C SER A 140 6.34 -19.57 6.21
N PHE A 141 6.09 -18.36 5.71
CA PHE A 141 5.16 -17.45 6.34
C PHE A 141 3.73 -17.78 5.93
N GLU A 142 2.82 -17.71 6.88
CA GLU A 142 1.39 -17.87 6.69
C GLU A 142 0.62 -16.67 7.25
N LEU A 143 -0.54 -16.40 6.65
CA LEU A 143 -1.40 -15.31 7.07
C LEU A 143 -2.42 -15.80 8.10
N LEU A 144 -2.38 -15.21 9.29
CA LEU A 144 -3.46 -15.27 10.27
C LEU A 144 -4.43 -14.11 10.01
N ARG A 145 -5.67 -14.45 9.72
CA ARG A 145 -6.77 -13.51 9.51
C ARG A 145 -7.39 -13.10 10.86
N PRO A 146 -8.09 -11.96 10.89
CA PRO A 146 -8.92 -11.61 12.04
C PRO A 146 -9.87 -12.76 12.41
N GLY A 147 -9.95 -13.09 13.71
CA GLY A 147 -10.69 -14.22 14.27
C GLY A 147 -9.90 -15.53 14.42
N GLN A 148 -8.64 -15.60 13.96
CA GLN A 148 -7.78 -16.76 14.15
C GLN A 148 -6.87 -16.58 15.37
N ALA A 149 -6.82 -17.55 16.28
CA ALA A 149 -5.89 -17.51 17.41
C ALA A 149 -4.44 -17.67 16.94
N GLY A 150 -3.50 -17.04 17.66
CA GLY A 150 -2.06 -17.20 17.43
C GLY A 150 -1.31 -15.88 17.45
N ASN A 151 -0.01 -15.97 17.72
CA ASN A 151 0.91 -14.84 17.68
C ASN A 151 1.51 -14.69 16.28
N GLY A 152 1.98 -13.50 15.96
CA GLY A 152 2.76 -13.26 14.76
C GLY A 152 3.15 -11.80 14.58
N LEU A 153 3.81 -11.51 13.46
CA LEU A 153 4.16 -10.16 13.05
C LEU A 153 2.88 -9.40 12.69
N LEU A 154 2.63 -8.29 13.38
CA LEU A 154 1.51 -7.40 13.10
C LEU A 154 1.64 -6.83 11.69
N MET A 155 0.56 -6.93 10.92
CA MET A 155 0.50 -6.34 9.61
C MET A 155 -0.27 -5.01 9.66
N VAL A 156 0.50 -3.93 9.48
CA VAL A 156 0.00 -2.55 9.43
C VAL A 156 -0.14 -2.09 7.98
N PHE A 157 -1.11 -1.23 7.73
CA PHE A 157 -1.49 -0.75 6.39
C PHE A 157 -1.07 0.68 6.10
N ASP A 158 -0.61 1.40 7.12
CA ASP A 158 -0.27 2.81 7.08
C ASP A 158 1.23 3.06 6.80
N GLY A 159 2.04 2.00 6.75
CA GLY A 159 3.49 2.08 6.57
C GLY A 159 4.28 2.35 7.84
N SER A 160 3.64 2.34 9.01
CA SER A 160 4.31 2.53 10.31
C SER A 160 5.30 1.40 10.67
N ASP A 161 5.27 0.30 9.93
CA ASP A 161 6.23 -0.80 9.96
C ASP A 161 7.56 -0.47 9.27
N MET A 162 7.63 0.58 8.46
CA MET A 162 8.84 0.99 7.76
C MET A 162 9.61 2.01 8.60
N THR A 163 10.54 1.53 9.43
CA THR A 163 11.33 2.37 10.33
C THR A 163 12.81 2.41 9.91
N GLU A 164 13.70 2.83 10.82
CA GLU A 164 15.12 2.87 10.52
C GLU A 164 15.66 1.47 10.16
N PRO A 165 16.57 1.36 9.17
CA PRO A 165 17.17 0.09 8.81
C PRO A 165 17.84 -0.58 10.02
N VAL A 166 17.58 -1.87 10.21
CA VAL A 166 18.27 -2.60 11.27
C VAL A 166 19.76 -2.66 10.99
N LYS A 167 20.54 -2.29 12.01
CA LYS A 167 21.99 -2.43 12.02
C LYS A 167 22.33 -3.81 12.55
N PHE A 168 23.06 -4.57 11.76
CA PHE A 168 23.55 -5.89 12.13
C PHE A 168 24.94 -5.77 12.75
N ASP A 169 25.21 -6.60 13.75
CA ASP A 169 26.55 -6.71 14.34
C ASP A 169 27.56 -7.26 13.32
N GLU A 170 28.84 -6.93 13.49
CA GLU A 170 29.91 -7.35 12.57
C GLU A 170 30.06 -8.88 12.49
N ASP A 171 29.71 -9.58 13.57
CA ASP A 171 29.75 -11.05 13.67
C ASP A 171 28.41 -11.74 13.33
N TYR A 172 27.42 -11.00 12.82
CA TYR A 172 26.14 -11.58 12.43
C TYR A 172 26.33 -12.61 11.32
N LYS A 173 25.90 -13.84 11.60
CA LYS A 173 25.94 -14.96 10.67
C LYS A 173 24.50 -15.40 10.41
N PRO A 174 23.99 -15.16 9.20
CA PRO A 174 22.62 -15.56 8.91
C PRO A 174 22.53 -17.08 8.83
N GLY A 175 21.45 -17.66 9.35
CA GLY A 175 21.23 -19.10 9.38
C GLY A 175 22.19 -19.92 10.25
N SER A 176 22.98 -19.29 11.14
CA SER A 176 23.81 -20.04 12.10
C SER A 176 23.16 -20.07 13.49
N PHE A 177 22.57 -21.21 13.85
CA PHE A 177 22.17 -21.54 15.22
C PHE A 177 22.39 -23.04 15.46
#